data_AF-A0A8H5GZA9-F1
#
_entry.id   AF-A0A8H5GZA9-F1
#
_cell.length_a   1.000
_cell.length_b   1.000
_cell.length_c   1.000
_cell.angle_alpha   90.00
_cell.angle_beta   90.00
_cell.angle_gamma   90.00
#
_symmetry.space_group_name_H-M   'P 1'
#
loop_
_entity.id
_entity.type
_entity.pdbx_description
1 polymer ?
#
loop_
_entity_poly.entity_id
_entity_poly.type
_entity_poly.pdbx_seq_one_letter_code
_entity_poly.pdbx_strand_id
1 'polypeptide(L)'
;MYSEIAPEATEKKVTVKSYHGSAERIAADENVDMVVVAVRMTAHKEVAPKVIEAGKDLFIEWPAGNHGEETRKLYEAANEKGI
;
A
#
# COMPACT_ATOMS: atom_id res chain seq x y z
N MET A 1 11.33 37.79 -1.41
CA MET A 1 11.06 37.50 0.02
C MET A 1 9.82 36.63 0.06
N TYR A 2 10.00 35.31 -0.06
CA TYR A 2 8.90 34.36 0.14
C TYR A 2 8.97 33.92 1.60
N SER A 3 7.95 34.25 2.38
CA SER A 3 7.82 33.72 3.73
C SER A 3 7.51 32.23 3.64
N GLU A 4 8.35 31.41 4.26
CA GLU A 4 8.06 30.01 4.53
C GLU A 4 6.81 29.94 5.41
N ILE A 5 5.71 29.44 4.85
CA ILE A 5 4.59 28.96 5.65
C ILE A 5 4.95 27.53 6.03
N ALA A 6 5.72 27.38 7.12
CA ALA A 6 5.85 26.07 7.75
C ALA A 6 4.48 25.71 8.32
N PRO A 7 3.88 24.57 7.95
CA PRO A 7 2.63 24.16 8.56
C PRO A 7 2.87 23.96 10.07
N GLU A 8 2.01 24.54 10.91
CA GLU A 8 2.01 24.28 12.34
C GLU A 8 1.87 22.77 12.56
N ALA A 9 2.90 22.16 13.14
CA ALA A 9 2.89 20.76 13.49
C ALA A 9 1.78 20.54 14.52
N THR A 10 0.68 19.93 14.10
CA THR A 10 -0.38 19.53 15.02
C THR A 10 0.17 18.41 15.90
N GLU A 11 0.37 18.70 17.19
CA GLU A 11 0.92 17.77 18.19
C GLU A 11 -0.10 16.67 18.58
N LYS A 12 -0.81 16.10 17.60
CA LYS A 12 -1.64 14.92 17.81
C LYS A 12 -0.73 13.71 17.81
N LYS A 13 -0.41 13.19 19.00
CA LYS A 13 0.21 11.86 19.14
C LYS A 13 -0.76 10.80 18.64
N VAL A 14 -0.68 10.48 17.35
CA VAL A 14 -1.38 9.32 16.77
C VAL A 14 -0.57 8.09 17.11
N THR A 15 -1.19 7.13 17.80
CA THR A 15 -0.58 5.82 18.01
C THR A 15 -0.73 5.02 16.74
N VAL A 16 0.39 4.74 16.06
CA VAL A 16 0.39 3.89 14.87
C VAL A 16 0.47 2.43 15.32
N LYS A 17 -0.55 1.64 14.98
CA LYS A 17 -0.53 0.20 15.22
C LYS A 17 0.51 -0.45 14.31
N SER A 18 1.47 -1.16 14.90
CA SER A 18 2.51 -1.86 14.16
C SER A 18 2.07 -3.25 13.72
N TYR A 19 2.47 -3.64 12.53
CA TYR A 19 2.35 -5.00 12.01
C TYR A 19 3.73 -5.49 11.62
N HIS A 20 3.99 -6.78 11.81
CA HIS A 20 5.29 -7.38 11.54
C HIS A 20 5.14 -8.69 10.76
N GLY A 21 6.16 -9.02 9.98
CA GLY A 21 6.14 -10.20 9.14
C GLY A 21 5.30 -9.98 7.89
N SER A 22 4.39 -10.90 7.61
CA SER A 22 3.69 -10.95 6.33
C SER A 22 2.57 -9.92 6.20
N ALA A 23 2.31 -9.48 4.96
CA ALA A 23 1.36 -8.43 4.64
C ALA A 23 -0.12 -8.81 4.93
N GLU A 24 -0.45 -10.10 5.03
CA GLU A 24 -1.79 -10.54 5.45
C GLU A 24 -2.16 -10.00 6.83
N ARG A 25 -1.18 -9.70 7.71
CA ARG A 25 -1.48 -9.17 9.04
C ARG A 25 -2.08 -7.78 9.01
N ILE A 26 -1.56 -6.89 8.16
CA ILE A 26 -2.13 -5.55 7.99
C ILE A 26 -3.39 -5.61 7.11
N ALA A 27 -3.39 -6.46 6.09
CA ALA A 27 -4.52 -6.60 5.17
C ALA A 27 -5.76 -7.25 5.82
N ALA A 28 -5.59 -8.08 6.85
CA ALA A 28 -6.70 -8.67 7.61
C ALA A 28 -7.29 -7.72 8.67
N ASP A 29 -6.72 -6.54 8.91
CA ASP A 29 -7.29 -5.61 9.87
C ASP A 29 -8.54 -4.94 9.30
N GLU A 30 -9.67 -5.11 9.99
CA GLU A 30 -10.96 -4.53 9.61
C GLU A 30 -10.97 -2.99 9.67
N ASN A 31 -10.03 -2.38 10.40
CA ASN A 31 -9.89 -0.93 10.54
C ASN A 31 -8.95 -0.30 9.48
N VAL A 32 -8.43 -1.10 8.55
CA VAL A 32 -7.58 -0.62 7.45
C VAL A 32 -8.38 -0.71 6.15
N ASP A 33 -8.69 0.43 5.54
CA ASP A 33 -9.44 0.45 4.27
C ASP A 33 -8.52 0.25 3.05
N MET A 34 -7.31 0.80 3.12
CA MET A 34 -6.34 0.85 2.03
C MET A 34 -4.93 0.49 2.52
N VAL A 35 -4.14 -0.18 1.69
CA VAL A 35 -2.73 -0.47 1.94
C VAL A 35 -1.84 0.15 0.87
N VAL A 36 -0.78 0.83 1.33
CA VAL A 36 0.28 1.39 0.50
C VAL A 36 1.47 0.44 0.49
N VAL A 37 1.79 -0.13 -0.66
CA VAL A 37 2.93 -1.03 -0.87
C VAL A 37 4.13 -0.22 -1.35
N ALA A 38 4.92 0.25 -0.38
CA ALA A 38 6.14 1.04 -0.59
C ALA A 38 7.40 0.24 -0.21
N VAL A 39 7.54 -0.96 -0.80
CA VAL A 39 8.71 -1.84 -0.60
C VAL A 39 9.58 -1.84 -1.84
N ARG A 40 10.70 -2.57 -1.81
CA ARG A 40 11.51 -2.78 -3.01
C ARG A 40 10.67 -3.48 -4.07
N MET A 41 10.67 -2.95 -5.30
CA MET A 41 9.92 -3.45 -6.46
C MET A 41 9.86 -4.97 -6.59
N THR A 42 10.97 -5.69 -6.40
CA THR A 42 11.01 -7.15 -6.53
C THR A 42 10.09 -7.90 -5.57
N ALA A 43 9.66 -7.26 -4.48
CA ALA A 43 8.73 -7.79 -3.49
C ALA A 43 7.25 -7.46 -3.82
N HIS A 44 6.95 -6.60 -4.80
CA HIS A 44 5.57 -6.25 -5.14
C HIS A 44 4.74 -7.48 -5.52
N LYS A 45 5.29 -8.38 -6.35
CA LYS A 45 4.65 -9.67 -6.69
C LYS A 45 4.31 -10.58 -5.50
N GLU A 46 4.90 -10.35 -4.34
CA GLU A 46 4.66 -11.14 -3.13
C GLU A 46 3.73 -10.43 -2.15
N VAL A 47 3.80 -9.09 -2.09
CA VAL A 47 3.07 -8.27 -1.13
C VAL A 47 1.71 -7.83 -1.69
N ALA A 48 1.66 -7.32 -2.92
CA ALA A 48 0.45 -6.77 -3.49
C ALA A 48 -0.69 -7.81 -3.63
N PRO A 49 -0.44 -9.07 -4.07
CA PRO A 49 -1.51 -10.07 -4.14
C PRO A 49 -2.20 -10.33 -2.80
N LYS A 50 -1.48 -10.27 -1.68
CA LYS A 50 -2.07 -10.47 -0.34
C LYS A 50 -3.04 -9.35 0.03
N VAL A 51 -2.73 -8.11 -0.35
CA VAL A 51 -3.60 -6.95 -0.17
C VAL A 51 -4.84 -7.08 -1.05
N ILE A 52 -4.63 -7.46 -2.33
CA ILE A 52 -5.71 -7.67 -3.30
C ILE A 52 -6.64 -8.79 -2.82
N GLU A 53 -6.11 -9.93 -2.40
CA GLU A 53 -6.89 -11.07 -1.91
C GLU A 53 -7.75 -10.70 -0.69
N ALA A 54 -7.24 -9.83 0.19
CA ALA A 54 -7.98 -9.29 1.32
C ALA A 54 -9.07 -8.27 0.94
N GLY A 55 -9.10 -7.82 -0.32
CA GLY A 55 -10.08 -6.85 -0.81
C GLY A 55 -9.88 -5.45 -0.25
N LYS A 56 -8.63 -5.06 0.04
CA LYS A 56 -8.28 -3.71 0.46
C LYS A 56 -7.91 -2.87 -0.75
N ASP A 57 -8.26 -1.59 -0.74
CA ASP A 57 -7.79 -0.65 -1.75
C ASP A 57 -6.24 -0.63 -1.74
N LEU A 58 -5.64 -0.50 -2.92
CA LEU A 58 -4.22 -0.72 -3.10
C LEU A 58 -3.55 0.45 -3.81
N PHE A 59 -2.44 0.94 -3.24
CA PHE A 59 -1.44 1.73 -3.95
C PHE A 59 -0.12 0.95 -3.99
N ILE A 60 0.55 0.95 -5.15
CA ILE A 60 1.88 0.34 -5.31
C ILE A 60 2.85 1.43 -5.76
N GLU A 61 3.97 1.56 -5.06
CA GLU A 61 5.04 2.49 -5.45
C GLU A 61 5.60 2.19 -6.85
N TRP A 62 6.20 3.20 -7.47
CA TRP A 62 6.82 3.04 -8.78
C TRP A 62 8.21 2.37 -8.67
N PRO A 63 8.56 1.47 -9.60
CA PRO A 63 7.70 0.87 -10.62
C PRO A 63 6.77 -0.20 -10.04
N ALA A 64 5.53 -0.25 -10.54
CA ALA A 64 4.48 -1.12 -10.01
C ALA A 64 4.82 -2.62 -10.11
N GLY A 65 5.56 -3.02 -11.14
CA GLY A 65 6.09 -4.37 -11.32
C GLY A 65 7.44 -4.35 -12.02
N ASN A 66 8.16 -5.48 -12.00
CA ASN A 66 9.48 -5.58 -12.62
C ASN A 66 9.46 -5.38 -14.14
N HIS A 67 8.33 -5.66 -14.78
CA HIS A 67 8.07 -5.43 -16.21
C HIS A 67 6.57 -5.33 -16.46
N GLY A 68 6.18 -4.91 -17.67
CA GLY A 68 4.77 -4.67 -18.03
C GLY A 68 3.84 -5.85 -17.79
N GLU A 69 4.29 -7.09 -18.03
CA GLU A 69 3.48 -8.29 -17.75
C GLU A 69 3.18 -8.47 -16.25
N GLU A 70 4.13 -8.16 -15.36
CA GLU A 70 3.91 -8.24 -13.91
C GLU A 70 2.90 -7.18 -13.46
N THR A 71 3.06 -5.95 -13.93
CA THR A 71 2.08 -4.87 -13.69
C THR A 71 0.69 -5.26 -14.20
N ARG A 72 0.59 -5.86 -15.40
CA ARG A 72 -0.68 -6.33 -15.96
C ARG A 72 -1.34 -7.38 -15.09
N LYS A 73 -0.58 -8.36 -14.57
CA LYS A 73 -1.12 -9.40 -13.67
C LYS A 73 -1.66 -8.81 -12.37
N LEU A 74 -0.97 -7.84 -11.78
CA LEU A 74 -1.44 -7.15 -10.58
C LEU A 74 -2.72 -6.34 -10.85
N TYR A 75 -2.78 -5.64 -11.99
CA TYR A 75 -3.98 -4.92 -12.43
C TYR A 75 -5.18 -5.86 -12.65
N GLU A 76 -4.97 -6.97 -13.35
CA GLU A 76 -6.03 -7.96 -13.62
C GLU A 76 -6.58 -8.54 -12.32
N ALA A 77 -5.70 -8.93 -11.40
CA ALA A 77 -6.09 -9.46 -10.10
C ALA A 77 -6.89 -8.44 -9.26
N ALA A 78 -6.48 -7.17 -9.26
CA ALA A 78 -7.21 -6.08 -8.58
C ALA A 78 -8.60 -5.88 -9.20
N ASN A 79 -8.67 -5.78 -10.53
CA ASN A 79 -9.91 -5.58 -11.26
C ASN A 79 -10.89 -6.77 -11.11
N GLU A 80 -10.39 -8.01 -11.10
CA GLU A 80 -11.21 -9.21 -10.83
C GLU A 80 -11.79 -9.21 -9.41
N LYS A 81 -11.05 -8.64 -8.45
CA LYS A 81 -11.50 -8.49 -7.07
C LYS A 81 -12.49 -7.33 -6.90
N GLY A 82 -12.49 -6.37 -7.82
CA GLY A 82 -13.33 -5.18 -7.78
C GLY A 82 -12.77 -4.05 -6.92
N ILE A 83 -11.43 -4.01 -6.77
CA ILE A 83 -10.68 -2.90 -6.14
C ILE A 83 -9.89 -2.10 -7.19
#